data_AF-A0A519PMP1-F1
#
_entry.id   AF-A0A519PMP1-F1
#
_cell.length_a   1.000
_cell.length_b   1.000
_cell.length_c   1.000
_cell.angle_alpha   90.00
_cell.angle_beta   90.00
_cell.angle_gamma   90.00
#
_symmetry.space_group_name_H-M   'P 1'
#
loop_
_entity.id
_entity.type
_entity.pdbx_description
1 polymer ?
#
loop_
_entity_poly.entity_id
_entity_poly.type
_entity_poly.pdbx_seq_one_letter_code
_entity_poly.pdbx_strand_id
1 'polypeptide(L)'
;MAIRFHLAPNVRATIARDQRSVLIQGPTTPAWWLRNDAAEVAIEHSVHYEDGLPRQTSQVVLRARAPAGAGARIRWKLAQVPPQA
;
A
#
# COMPACT_ATOMS: atom_id res chain seq x y z
N MET A 1 -0.64 -15.65 2.05
CA MET A 1 -1.40 -14.78 2.98
C MET A 1 -1.14 -13.32 2.60
N ALA A 2 -2.01 -12.36 2.94
CA ALA A 2 -1.75 -10.96 2.58
C ALA A 2 -2.30 -9.95 3.58
N ILE A 3 -1.59 -8.83 3.73
CA ILE A 3 -2.04 -7.60 4.39
C ILE A 3 -2.47 -6.62 3.30
N ARG A 4 -3.61 -5.94 3.49
CA ARG A 4 -4.18 -5.01 2.51
C ARG A 4 -4.34 -3.63 3.12
N PHE A 5 -3.84 -2.62 2.41
CA PHE A 5 -4.03 -1.22 2.75
C PHE A 5 -4.90 -0.58 1.67
N HIS A 6 -6.18 -0.40 1.97
CA HIS A 6 -7.10 0.30 1.08
C HIS A 6 -6.76 1.79 1.02
N LEU A 7 -6.77 2.36 -0.19
CA LEU A 7 -6.52 3.77 -0.39
C LEU A 7 -7.85 4.53 -0.51
N ALA A 8 -7.85 5.75 0.01
CA ALA A 8 -8.96 6.68 -0.17
C ALA A 8 -9.14 7.05 -1.65
N PRO A 9 -10.33 7.52 -2.06
CA PRO A 9 -10.54 8.05 -3.40
C PRO A 9 -9.47 9.08 -3.78
N ASN A 10 -9.07 9.08 -5.05
CA ASN A 10 -8.06 10.00 -5.63
C ASN A 10 -6.62 9.86 -5.09
N VAL A 11 -6.35 8.95 -4.16
CA VAL A 11 -4.98 8.60 -3.76
C VAL A 11 -4.37 7.66 -4.80
N ARG A 12 -3.17 8.00 -5.29
CA ARG A 12 -2.39 7.17 -6.21
C ARG A 12 -1.30 6.43 -5.44
N ALA A 13 -1.07 5.19 -5.84
CA ALA A 13 0.08 4.41 -5.40
C ALA A 13 0.95 4.01 -6.59
N THR A 14 2.26 3.98 -6.37
CA THR A 14 3.24 3.53 -7.37
C THR A 14 4.32 2.71 -6.68
N ILE A 15 4.63 1.53 -7.21
CA ILE A 15 5.76 0.72 -6.74
C ILE A 15 7.06 1.36 -7.26
N ALA A 16 8.00 1.61 -6.35
CA ALA A 16 9.29 2.18 -6.68
C ALA A 16 10.17 1.18 -7.44
N ARG A 17 11.30 1.66 -7.96
CA ARG A 17 12.26 0.84 -8.73
C ARG A 17 12.80 -0.36 -7.96
N ASP A 18 12.84 -0.29 -6.63
CA ASP A 18 13.26 -1.39 -5.75
C ASP A 18 12.25 -2.55 -5.67
N GLN A 19 11.10 -2.43 -6.35
CA GLN A 19 10.01 -3.41 -6.39
C GLN A 19 9.41 -3.75 -5.01
N ARG A 20 9.63 -2.89 -4.00
CA ARG A 20 9.17 -3.13 -2.62
C ARG A 20 8.54 -1.90 -1.98
N SER A 21 9.17 -0.74 -2.15
CA SER A 21 8.68 0.51 -1.57
C SER A 21 7.50 1.01 -2.40
N VAL A 22 6.46 1.48 -1.72
CA VAL A 22 5.30 2.08 -2.40
C VAL A 22 5.23 3.56 -2.07
N LEU A 23 5.24 4.39 -3.11
CA LEU A 23 4.94 5.81 -3.02
C LEU A 23 3.43 5.98 -3.02
N ILE A 24 2.88 6.63 -2.00
CA ILE A 24 1.46 6.94 -1.87
C ILE A 24 1.31 8.46 -1.93
N GLN A 25 0.52 8.95 -2.88
CA GLN A 25 0.34 10.39 -3.13
C GLN A 25 -1.15 10.71 -3.16
N GLY A 26 -1.58 11.59 -2.25
CA GLY A 26 -2.88 12.22 -2.35
C GLY A 26 -2.85 13.44 -3.28
N PRO A 27 -4.02 14.02 -3.59
CA PRO A 27 -4.13 15.16 -4.50
C PRO A 27 -3.49 16.44 -3.93
N THR A 28 -3.62 16.66 -2.61
CA THR A 28 -3.12 17.86 -1.91
C THR A 28 -2.34 17.52 -0.64
N THR A 29 -2.26 16.23 -0.28
CA THR A 29 -1.55 15.78 0.92
C THR A 29 -0.09 15.48 0.61
N PRO A 30 0.81 15.61 1.61
CA PRO A 30 2.17 15.14 1.44
C PRO A 30 2.22 13.67 1.02
N ALA A 31 3.20 13.34 0.18
CA ALA A 31 3.45 11.98 -0.23
C ALA A 31 3.98 11.14 0.93
N TRP A 32 3.74 9.83 0.90
CA TRP A 32 4.19 8.88 1.90
C TRP A 32 4.92 7.70 1.25
N TRP A 33 5.99 7.25 1.90
CA TRP A 33 6.61 5.96 1.65
C TRP A 33 5.99 4.90 2.54
N LEU A 34 5.45 3.84 1.94
CA LEU A 34 5.20 2.57 2.60
C LEU A 34 6.35 1.62 2.30
N ARG A 35 7.18 1.36 3.31
CA ARG A 35 8.31 0.41 3.25
C ARG A 35 7.93 -0.87 3.98
N ASN A 36 8.39 -2.02 3.47
CA ASN A 36 8.06 -3.32 4.03
C ASN A 36 9.13 -4.37 3.68
N ASP A 37 9.08 -5.51 4.36
CA ASP A 37 9.88 -6.70 4.06
C ASP A 37 9.04 -7.88 3.53
N ALA A 38 7.89 -7.58 2.92
CA ALA A 38 7.03 -8.61 2.35
C ALA A 38 7.71 -9.33 1.18
N ALA A 39 7.24 -10.55 0.91
CA ALA A 39 7.80 -11.38 -0.14
C ALA A 39 7.43 -10.89 -1.55
N GLU A 40 6.32 -10.16 -1.66
CA GLU A 40 5.81 -9.54 -2.87
C GLU A 40 4.91 -8.35 -2.49
N VAL A 41 4.94 -7.32 -3.32
CA VAL A 41 4.12 -6.12 -3.20
C VAL A 41 3.35 -5.93 -4.50
N ALA A 42 2.05 -5.68 -4.41
CA ALA A 42 1.20 -5.38 -5.56
C ALA A 42 0.28 -4.19 -5.27
N ILE A 43 -0.20 -3.55 -6.33
CA ILE A 43 -1.30 -2.59 -6.28
C ILE A 43 -2.48 -3.24 -7.01
N GLU A 44 -3.59 -3.35 -6.31
CA GLU A 44 -4.81 -4.01 -6.83
C GLU A 44 -6.00 -3.06 -6.79
N HIS A 45 -7.04 -3.37 -7.56
CA HIS A 45 -8.31 -2.66 -7.51
C HIS A 45 -8.99 -2.83 -6.14
N SER A 46 -9.68 -1.79 -5.71
CA SER A 46 -10.42 -1.73 -4.45
C SER A 46 -11.71 -0.91 -4.65
N VAL A 47 -12.63 -1.02 -3.70
CA VAL A 47 -13.83 -0.18 -3.61
C VAL A 47 -13.83 0.51 -2.26
N HIS A 48 -14.10 1.82 -2.25
CA HIS A 48 -14.34 2.62 -1.05
C HIS A 48 -15.78 3.12 -1.08
N TYR A 49 -16.50 3.07 0.04
CA TYR A 49 -17.85 3.61 0.15
C TYR A 49 -17.81 5.01 0.75
N GLU A 50 -18.32 5.98 0.01
CA GLU A 50 -18.43 7.39 0.42
C GLU A 50 -19.89 7.81 0.21
N ASP A 51 -20.55 8.30 1.26
CA ASP A 51 -21.98 8.66 1.25
C ASP A 51 -22.92 7.56 0.72
N GLY A 52 -22.59 6.30 1.02
CA GLY A 52 -23.36 5.14 0.57
C GLY A 52 -23.14 4.75 -0.90
N LEU A 53 -22.30 5.48 -1.64
CA LEU A 53 -21.98 5.20 -3.03
C LEU A 53 -20.60 4.51 -3.15
N PRO A 54 -20.48 3.45 -3.97
CA PRO A 54 -19.20 2.81 -4.22
C PRO A 54 -18.34 3.67 -5.14
N ARG A 55 -17.08 3.90 -4.75
CA ARG A 55 -16.06 4.55 -5.54
C ARG A 55 -14.92 3.59 -5.82
N GLN A 56 -14.52 3.48 -7.08
CA GLN A 56 -13.36 2.69 -7.46
C GLN A 56 -12.08 3.32 -6.93
N THR A 57 -11.29 2.54 -6.22
CA THR A 57 -10.00 2.93 -5.67
C THR A 57 -8.96 1.83 -5.93
N SER A 58 -7.80 1.94 -5.29
CA SER A 58 -6.78 0.90 -5.27
C SER A 58 -6.37 0.56 -3.85
N GLN A 59 -5.65 -0.55 -3.70
CA GLN A 59 -5.10 -1.02 -2.44
C GLN A 59 -3.68 -1.51 -2.64
N VAL A 60 -2.83 -1.31 -1.63
CA VAL A 60 -1.51 -1.95 -1.59
C VAL A 60 -1.64 -3.31 -0.91
N VAL A 61 -1.19 -4.36 -1.59
CA VAL A 61 -1.25 -5.74 -1.13
C VAL A 61 0.16 -6.23 -0.83
N LEU A 62 0.44 -6.53 0.44
CA LEU A 62 1.69 -7.13 0.88
C LEU A 62 1.48 -8.62 1.08
N ARG A 63 2.14 -9.46 0.27
CA ARG A 63 2.00 -10.92 0.36
C ARG A 63 3.09 -11.53 1.23
N ALA A 64 2.66 -12.41 2.13
CA ALA A 64 3.52 -13.20 2.98
C ALA A 64 3.59 -14.65 2.47
N ARG A 65 4.80 -15.21 2.51
CA ARG A 65 5.04 -16.65 2.37
C ARG A 65 5.31 -17.22 3.77
N ALA A 66 4.61 -18.29 4.13
CA ALA A 66 4.90 -19.07 5.32
C ALA A 66 4.86 -20.56 4.98
N PRO A 67 5.83 -21.35 5.46
CA PRO A 67 5.77 -22.80 5.40
C PRO A 67 4.55 -23.36 6.14
N ALA A 68 4.10 -24.55 5.76
CA ALA A 68 3.05 -25.25 6.48
C ALA A 68 3.43 -25.45 7.96
N GLY A 69 2.52 -25.13 8.87
CA GLY A 69 2.75 -25.23 10.32
C GLY A 69 3.49 -24.04 10.95
N ALA A 70 3.89 -23.03 10.18
CA ALA A 70 4.51 -21.80 10.69
C ALA A 70 3.68 -20.55 10.37
N GLY A 71 3.76 -19.54 11.23
CA GLY A 71 3.16 -18.23 10.97
C GLY A 71 3.99 -17.39 10.00
N ALA A 72 3.36 -16.38 9.38
CA ALA A 72 4.05 -15.37 8.59
C ALA A 72 4.20 -14.07 9.40
N ARG A 73 5.31 -13.35 9.20
CA ARG A 73 5.49 -12.00 9.74
C ARG A 73 5.89 -11.04 8.62
N ILE A 74 5.23 -9.89 8.56
CA ILE A 74 5.60 -8.76 7.72
C ILE A 74 5.81 -7.55 8.63
N ARG A 75 6.96 -6.90 8.52
CA ARG A 75 7.23 -5.58 9.08
C ARG A 75 6.95 -4.54 8.01
N TRP A 76 6.32 -3.45 8.43
CA TRP A 76 6.05 -2.32 7.55
C TRP A 76 6.20 -1.01 8.30
N LYS A 77 6.47 0.06 7.56
CA LYS A 77 6.56 1.43 8.06
C LYS A 77 5.95 2.38 7.05
N LEU A 78 5.12 3.29 7.53
CA LEU A 78 4.63 4.44 6.78
C LEU A 78 5.38 5.69 7.25
N ALA A 79 5.96 6.45 6.32
CA ALA A 79 6.70 7.67 6.63
C ALA A 79 6.51 8.72 5.53
N GLN A 80 6.40 9.99 5.90
CA GLN A 80 6.26 11.07 4.94
C GLN A 80 7.51 11.16 4.05
N VAL A 81 7.31 11.45 2.77
CA VAL A 81 8.41 11.79 1.85
C VAL A 81 8.95 13.15 2.27
N PRO A 82 10.28 13.29 2.51
CA PRO A 82 10.87 14.59 2.81
C PRO A 82 10.57 15.61 1.71
N PRO A 83 10.37 16.90 2.04
CA PRO A 83 10.29 17.96 1.05
C PRO A 83 11.52 17.90 0.13
N GLN A 84 11.32 18.04 -1.18
CA GLN A 84 12.44 18.28 -2.09
C GLN A 84 12.94 19.70 -1.84
N ALA A 85 14.22 19.83 -1.51
CA ALA A 85 14.91 21.11 -1.34
C ALA A 85 15.17 21.77 -2.70
#